data_AF-A0A7S1WD77-F1
#
_entry.id   AF-A0A7S1WD77-F1
#
_cell.length_a   1.000
_cell.length_b   1.000
_cell.length_c   1.000
_cell.angle_alpha   90.00
_cell.angle_beta   90.00
_cell.angle_gamma   90.00
#
_symmetry.space_group_name_H-M   'P 1'
#
loop_
_entity.id
_entity.type
_entity.pdbx_description
1 polymer ?
#
loop_
_entity_poly.entity_id
_entity_poly.type
_entity_poly.pdbx_seq_one_letter_code
_entity_poly.pdbx_strand_id
1 'polypeptide(L)'
;ALGGRLPYICGPPANFMTVMSFLCFLLAVLPTSERTVRRASATYVVLTAMLNTTYAVRWMPYALRPTAVALDRNVFPENSPAWYIQTMAVIMLMGCVGNMAPSVPLLRVLLWHRVPPRSNLQMVWQAAARYQWCLLCWSTVLLLLQLLSGYADARHYRYSAVDLVIWSTASALFAWPGLRRMVHAVLSHESGAVMAGAVVGELLGSRPLSELLPLSKRSFCCVPLDRVTKAVIEENTPNPALFAFTEPATLGSCDRFISHSWHDDPDEKWEALQRWRANFKSALGREPRGWFD
;
A
#
# COMPACT_ATOMS: atom_id res chain seq x y z
N ALA A 1 10.87 22.60 -43.55
CA ALA A 1 11.53 23.23 -42.40
C ALA A 1 10.56 23.96 -41.45
N LEU A 2 9.32 23.47 -41.30
CA LEU A 2 8.41 23.91 -40.22
C LEU A 2 8.47 22.87 -39.11
N GLY A 3 9.47 23.03 -38.24
CA GLY A 3 9.62 22.25 -37.00
C GLY A 3 8.61 22.70 -35.94
N GLY A 4 7.33 22.57 -36.24
CA GLY A 4 6.26 22.75 -35.26
C GLY A 4 6.34 21.63 -34.24
N ARG A 5 6.99 21.88 -33.11
CA ARG A 5 6.89 21.01 -31.92
C ARG A 5 5.43 21.01 -31.49
N LEU A 6 4.67 19.98 -31.85
CA LEU A 6 3.35 19.73 -31.28
C LEU A 6 3.47 19.79 -29.75
N PRO A 7 2.70 20.65 -29.06
CA PRO A 7 2.72 20.68 -27.61
C PRO A 7 2.28 19.30 -27.11
N TYR A 8 3.19 18.65 -26.38
CA TYR A 8 3.00 17.33 -25.79
C TYR A 8 1.64 17.23 -25.09
N ILE A 9 0.72 16.45 -25.67
CA ILE A 9 -0.56 16.07 -25.05
C ILE A 9 -0.42 14.85 -24.14
N CYS A 10 0.81 14.49 -23.81
CA CYS A 10 1.14 13.94 -22.50
C CYS A 10 1.08 15.04 -21.41
N GLY A 11 0.10 15.95 -21.51
CA GLY A 11 -0.18 16.96 -20.50
C GLY A 11 -0.67 16.33 -19.18
N PRO A 12 -1.02 17.15 -18.18
CA PRO A 12 -1.15 16.82 -16.74
C PRO A 12 -1.79 15.48 -16.27
N PRO A 13 -2.69 14.79 -16.99
CA PRO A 13 -3.21 13.48 -16.57
C PRO A 13 -2.19 12.39 -16.22
N ALA A 14 -1.05 12.30 -16.92
CA ALA A 14 -0.04 11.28 -16.60
C ALA A 14 0.59 11.53 -15.20
N ASN A 15 0.81 12.80 -14.86
CA ASN A 15 1.31 13.18 -13.53
C ASN A 15 0.28 12.89 -12.44
N PHE A 16 -1.02 13.12 -12.70
CA PHE A 16 -2.07 12.91 -11.71
C PHE A 16 -2.33 11.43 -11.41
N MET A 17 -2.32 10.61 -12.45
CA MET A 17 -2.40 9.14 -12.34
C MET A 17 -1.20 8.56 -11.59
N THR A 18 -0.01 9.08 -11.85
CA THR A 18 1.22 8.72 -11.10
C THR A 18 1.10 9.12 -9.63
N VAL A 19 0.50 10.28 -9.33
CA VAL A 19 0.22 10.72 -7.95
C VAL A 19 -0.81 9.81 -7.26
N MET A 20 -1.81 9.28 -7.97
CA MET A 20 -2.74 8.27 -7.43
C MET A 20 -2.03 6.95 -7.13
N SER A 21 -1.24 6.43 -8.05
CA SER A 21 -0.45 5.22 -7.83
C SER A 21 0.55 5.40 -6.68
N PHE A 22 1.15 6.58 -6.56
CA PHE A 22 2.04 6.93 -5.46
C PHE A 22 1.28 7.06 -4.13
N LEU A 23 0.09 7.66 -4.10
CA LEU A 23 -0.74 7.69 -2.91
C LEU A 23 -1.14 6.27 -2.49
N CYS A 24 -1.59 5.41 -3.41
CA CYS A 24 -1.87 4.02 -3.11
C CYS A 24 -0.63 3.24 -2.62
N PHE A 25 0.56 3.56 -3.14
CA PHE A 25 1.83 3.06 -2.62
C PHE A 25 2.11 3.57 -1.20
N LEU A 26 1.90 4.85 -0.90
CA LEU A 26 2.03 5.39 0.46
C LEU A 26 1.04 4.72 1.42
N LEU A 27 -0.15 4.34 0.97
CA LEU A 27 -1.09 3.54 1.77
C LEU A 27 -0.63 2.10 2.00
N ALA A 28 0.27 1.58 1.15
CA ALA A 28 1.01 0.36 1.44
C ALA A 28 2.04 0.61 2.55
N VAL A 29 2.73 1.74 2.54
CA VAL A 29 3.87 1.92 3.44
C VAL A 29 3.45 2.41 4.83
N LEU A 30 2.33 3.14 4.95
CA LEU A 30 1.97 3.82 6.20
C LEU A 30 1.30 2.91 7.24
N PRO A 31 1.50 3.20 8.56
CA PRO A 31 0.92 2.44 9.66
C PRO A 31 -0.61 2.37 9.61
N THR A 32 -1.14 1.22 10.05
CA THR A 32 -2.56 0.84 10.06
C THR A 32 -3.41 1.60 11.09
N SER A 33 -3.10 2.86 11.40
CA SER A 33 -3.95 3.66 12.26
C SER A 33 -5.30 3.89 11.56
N GLU A 34 -6.40 3.76 12.30
CA GLU A 34 -7.75 3.94 11.75
C GLU A 34 -7.93 5.33 11.12
N ARG A 35 -7.31 6.35 11.73
CA ARG A 35 -7.33 7.73 11.23
C ARG A 35 -6.60 7.86 9.89
N THR A 36 -5.44 7.20 9.75
CA THR A 36 -4.69 7.18 8.49
C THR A 36 -5.51 6.50 7.40
N VAL A 37 -6.09 5.33 7.68
CA VAL A 37 -6.92 4.59 6.71
C VAL A 37 -8.15 5.39 6.28
N ARG A 38 -8.79 6.13 7.19
CA ARG A 38 -9.91 7.03 6.84
C ARG A 38 -9.48 8.20 5.97
N ARG A 39 -8.42 8.92 6.37
CA ARG A 39 -7.89 10.05 5.59
C ARG A 39 -7.49 9.61 4.19
N ALA A 40 -6.77 8.50 4.11
CA ALA A 40 -6.41 7.82 2.89
C ALA A 40 -7.61 7.54 1.98
N SER A 41 -8.65 6.92 2.53
CA SER A 41 -9.87 6.59 1.79
C SER A 41 -10.59 7.85 1.31
N ALA A 42 -10.67 8.89 2.14
CA ALA A 42 -11.29 10.16 1.78
C ALA A 42 -10.51 10.86 0.66
N THR A 43 -9.20 10.98 0.82
CA THR A 43 -8.28 11.53 -0.19
C THR A 43 -8.41 10.79 -1.51
N TYR A 44 -8.46 9.45 -1.47
CA TYR A 44 -8.64 8.62 -2.66
C TYR A 44 -9.98 8.91 -3.36
N VAL A 45 -11.09 8.93 -2.61
CA VAL A 45 -12.43 9.19 -3.17
C VAL A 45 -12.49 10.58 -3.79
N VAL A 46 -11.99 11.61 -3.10
CA VAL A 46 -11.98 13.00 -3.60
C VAL A 46 -11.15 13.11 -4.87
N LEU A 47 -9.93 12.58 -4.87
CA LEU A 47 -9.04 12.70 -6.02
C LEU A 47 -9.55 11.91 -7.23
N THR A 48 -10.13 10.73 -7.01
CA THR A 48 -10.79 9.95 -8.06
C THR A 48 -12.00 10.70 -8.62
N ALA A 49 -12.82 11.32 -7.77
CA ALA A 49 -13.97 12.11 -8.21
C ALA A 49 -13.55 13.35 -9.01
N MET A 50 -12.54 14.09 -8.54
CA MET A 50 -11.98 15.24 -9.24
C MET A 50 -11.46 14.84 -10.62
N LEU A 51 -10.64 13.77 -10.69
CA LEU A 51 -10.07 13.28 -11.94
C LEU A 51 -11.17 12.92 -12.94
N ASN A 52 -12.12 12.08 -12.55
CA ASN A 52 -13.19 11.65 -13.45
C ASN A 52 -14.08 12.81 -13.91
N THR A 53 -14.31 13.80 -13.05
CA THR A 53 -15.05 15.02 -13.42
C THR A 53 -14.28 15.85 -14.44
N THR A 54 -12.98 16.07 -14.22
CA THR A 54 -12.13 16.79 -15.20
C THR A 54 -12.11 16.08 -16.55
N TYR A 55 -11.98 14.75 -16.56
CA TYR A 55 -12.04 13.97 -17.79
C TYR A 55 -13.41 14.07 -18.46
N ALA A 56 -14.50 13.92 -17.71
CA ALA A 56 -15.85 14.01 -18.26
C ALA A 56 -16.08 15.39 -18.90
N VAL A 57 -15.77 16.48 -18.20
CA VAL A 57 -15.92 17.85 -18.73
C VAL A 57 -15.07 18.06 -19.99
N ARG A 58 -13.85 17.53 -20.02
CA ARG A 58 -12.96 17.64 -21.18
C ARG A 58 -13.47 16.86 -22.39
N TRP A 59 -13.98 15.65 -22.20
CA TRP A 59 -14.32 14.73 -23.29
C TRP A 59 -15.79 14.80 -23.74
N MET A 60 -16.69 15.28 -22.89
CA MET A 60 -18.13 15.37 -23.18
C MET A 60 -18.45 16.20 -24.44
N PRO A 61 -17.79 17.35 -24.73
CA PRO A 61 -18.04 18.07 -25.97
C PRO A 61 -17.75 17.25 -27.23
N TYR A 62 -16.69 16.44 -27.21
CA TYR A 62 -16.29 15.58 -28.33
C TYR A 62 -17.27 14.41 -28.54
N ALA A 63 -17.88 13.90 -27.48
CA ALA A 63 -18.92 12.86 -27.57
C ALA A 63 -20.22 13.42 -28.18
N LEU A 64 -20.64 14.62 -27.73
CA LEU A 64 -21.94 15.19 -28.09
C LEU A 64 -21.95 15.93 -29.44
N ARG A 65 -20.83 16.52 -29.86
CA ARG A 65 -20.76 17.38 -31.05
C ARG A 65 -19.47 17.17 -31.84
N PRO A 66 -19.30 16.03 -32.54
CA PRO A 66 -18.07 15.71 -33.26
C PRO A 66 -17.74 16.68 -34.41
N THR A 67 -18.75 17.30 -35.01
CA THR A 67 -18.60 18.17 -36.18
C THR A 67 -18.45 19.65 -35.82
N ALA A 68 -18.83 20.06 -34.61
CA ALA A 68 -18.83 21.47 -34.19
C ALA A 68 -17.54 21.90 -33.47
N VAL A 69 -16.74 20.94 -33.02
CA VAL A 69 -15.42 21.23 -32.45
C VAL A 69 -14.47 21.35 -33.63
N ALA A 70 -14.30 22.56 -34.16
CA ALA A 70 -13.15 22.90 -34.98
C ALA A 70 -11.92 22.36 -34.26
N LEU A 71 -11.32 21.30 -34.83
CA LEU A 71 -10.36 20.44 -34.17
C LEU A 71 -9.37 21.27 -33.36
N ASP A 72 -9.33 21.05 -32.05
CA ASP A 72 -8.13 21.37 -31.29
C ASP A 72 -7.02 20.53 -31.93
N ARG A 73 -6.31 21.14 -32.89
CA ARG A 73 -5.28 20.49 -33.72
C ARG A 73 -4.15 19.90 -32.89
N ASN A 74 -4.08 20.30 -31.62
CA ASN A 74 -3.19 19.68 -30.68
C ASN A 74 -3.65 18.22 -30.44
N VAL A 75 -4.93 17.98 -30.16
CA VAL A 75 -5.45 16.70 -29.61
C VAL A 75 -5.55 15.60 -30.66
N PHE A 76 -5.95 15.93 -31.88
CA PHE A 76 -6.17 14.95 -32.94
C PHE A 76 -5.43 15.38 -34.22
N PRO A 77 -4.77 14.44 -34.93
CA PRO A 77 -4.25 14.70 -36.27
C PRO A 77 -5.33 15.32 -37.18
N GLU A 78 -4.95 16.26 -38.06
CA GLU A 78 -5.87 17.00 -38.95
C GLU A 78 -6.79 16.10 -39.79
N ASN A 79 -6.38 14.85 -40.04
CA ASN A 79 -7.11 13.87 -40.84
C ASN A 79 -7.78 12.77 -40.01
N SER A 80 -8.01 12.99 -38.71
CA SER A 80 -8.69 12.02 -37.86
C SER A 80 -10.17 11.96 -38.22
N PRO A 81 -10.73 10.77 -38.52
CA PRO A 81 -12.12 10.68 -38.91
C PRO A 81 -13.03 10.94 -37.70
N ALA A 82 -14.17 11.61 -37.93
CA ALA A 82 -15.10 12.03 -36.86
C ALA A 82 -15.58 10.86 -35.98
N TRP A 83 -15.77 9.68 -36.58
CA TRP A 83 -16.16 8.47 -35.84
C TRP A 83 -15.10 8.05 -34.81
N TYR A 84 -13.81 8.25 -35.09
CA TYR A 84 -12.71 7.91 -34.18
C TYR A 84 -12.73 8.84 -32.97
N ILE A 85 -12.95 10.14 -33.19
CA ILE A 85 -13.06 11.15 -32.13
C ILE A 85 -14.24 10.84 -31.21
N GLN A 86 -15.42 10.53 -31.77
CA GLN A 86 -16.58 10.14 -30.97
C GLN A 86 -16.33 8.86 -30.19
N THR A 87 -15.75 7.85 -30.84
CA THR A 87 -15.44 6.56 -30.23
C THR A 87 -14.49 6.77 -29.03
N MET A 88 -13.43 7.54 -29.21
CA MET A 88 -12.51 7.91 -28.12
C MET A 88 -13.23 8.64 -26.98
N ALA A 89 -14.09 9.62 -27.29
CA ALA A 89 -14.81 10.37 -26.28
C ALA A 89 -15.81 9.51 -25.48
N VAL A 90 -16.55 8.63 -26.16
CA VAL A 90 -17.49 7.69 -25.53
C VAL A 90 -16.75 6.69 -24.66
N ILE A 91 -15.65 6.15 -25.17
CA ILE A 91 -14.75 5.28 -24.40
C ILE A 91 -14.31 6.06 -23.16
N MET A 92 -13.83 7.32 -23.28
CA MET A 92 -13.31 8.10 -22.13
C MET A 92 -14.37 8.30 -21.04
N LEU A 93 -15.62 8.55 -21.43
CA LEU A 93 -16.74 8.67 -20.51
C LEU A 93 -17.08 7.33 -19.81
N MET A 94 -17.03 6.21 -20.53
CA MET A 94 -17.20 4.87 -19.93
C MET A 94 -16.08 4.56 -18.93
N GLY A 95 -14.84 4.96 -19.25
CA GLY A 95 -13.71 4.89 -18.32
C GLY A 95 -13.98 5.65 -17.03
N CYS A 96 -14.56 6.86 -17.12
CA CYS A 96 -14.92 7.64 -15.93
C CYS A 96 -15.91 6.92 -15.01
N VAL A 97 -16.94 6.28 -15.60
CA VAL A 97 -17.94 5.53 -14.83
C VAL A 97 -17.32 4.28 -14.20
N GLY A 98 -16.53 3.52 -14.97
CA GLY A 98 -15.84 2.33 -14.47
C GLY A 98 -14.89 2.65 -13.31
N ASN A 99 -14.18 3.78 -13.39
CA ASN A 99 -13.27 4.26 -12.36
C ASN A 99 -13.98 4.73 -11.08
N MET A 100 -15.26 5.07 -11.12
CA MET A 100 -16.04 5.43 -9.93
C MET A 100 -16.59 4.24 -9.16
N ALA A 101 -16.81 3.09 -9.81
CA ALA A 101 -17.37 1.90 -9.15
C ALA A 101 -16.55 1.43 -7.92
N PRO A 102 -15.19 1.44 -7.95
CA PRO A 102 -14.38 1.10 -6.78
C PRO A 102 -14.48 2.09 -5.60
N SER A 103 -15.00 3.30 -5.81
CA SER A 103 -15.20 4.29 -4.74
C SER A 103 -16.37 3.95 -3.82
N VAL A 104 -17.34 3.15 -4.28
CA VAL A 104 -18.54 2.81 -3.50
C VAL A 104 -18.19 2.02 -2.21
N PRO A 105 -17.34 0.96 -2.24
CA PRO A 105 -16.83 0.33 -1.03
C PRO A 105 -16.09 1.29 -0.09
N LEU A 106 -15.34 2.25 -0.62
CA LEU A 106 -14.60 3.23 0.18
C LEU A 106 -15.53 4.23 0.88
N LEU A 107 -16.61 4.65 0.22
CA LEU A 107 -17.65 5.43 0.86
C LEU A 107 -18.26 4.69 2.06
N ARG A 108 -18.42 3.36 1.98
CA ARG A 108 -18.85 2.58 3.14
C ARG A 108 -17.85 2.64 4.30
N VAL A 109 -16.54 2.57 4.02
CA VAL A 109 -15.48 2.71 5.04
C VAL A 109 -15.52 4.09 5.71
N LEU A 110 -15.82 5.14 4.94
CA LEU A 110 -15.94 6.51 5.46
C LEU A 110 -17.21 6.71 6.30
N LEU A 111 -18.32 6.09 5.89
CA LEU A 111 -19.63 6.29 6.52
C LEU A 111 -19.90 5.32 7.69
N TRP A 112 -19.24 4.17 7.77
CA TRP A 112 -19.43 3.21 8.86
C TRP A 112 -18.29 3.19 9.87
N HIS A 113 -18.60 3.66 11.08
CA HIS A 113 -17.67 3.69 12.20
C HIS A 113 -17.37 2.33 12.85
N ARG A 114 -18.10 1.26 12.52
CA ARG A 114 -18.06 -0.01 13.28
C ARG A 114 -17.25 -1.14 12.63
N VAL A 115 -16.60 -0.91 11.50
CA VAL A 115 -15.84 -1.98 10.83
C VAL A 115 -14.45 -2.11 11.47
N PRO A 116 -14.01 -3.33 11.85
CA PRO A 116 -12.68 -3.55 12.39
C PRO A 116 -11.57 -3.00 11.47
N PRO A 117 -10.48 -2.41 12.01
CA PRO A 117 -9.44 -1.76 11.21
C PRO A 117 -8.84 -2.66 10.12
N ARG A 118 -8.65 -3.96 10.41
CA ARG A 118 -8.12 -4.94 9.43
C ARG A 118 -9.05 -5.15 8.25
N SER A 119 -10.35 -5.25 8.50
CA SER A 119 -11.37 -5.40 7.47
C SER A 119 -11.48 -4.14 6.61
N ASN A 120 -11.39 -2.95 7.22
CA ASN A 120 -11.33 -1.68 6.48
C ASN A 120 -10.13 -1.63 5.54
N LEU A 121 -8.95 -1.99 6.04
CA LEU A 121 -7.75 -2.01 5.22
C LEU A 121 -7.90 -2.99 4.04
N GLN A 122 -8.44 -4.19 4.27
CA GLN A 122 -8.70 -5.15 3.21
C GLN A 122 -9.69 -4.62 2.15
N MET A 123 -10.74 -3.91 2.57
CA MET A 123 -11.67 -3.27 1.64
C MET A 123 -10.98 -2.18 0.81
N VAL A 124 -10.09 -1.38 1.42
CA VAL A 124 -9.29 -0.38 0.70
C VAL A 124 -8.40 -1.04 -0.35
N TRP A 125 -7.72 -2.13 0.01
CA TRP A 125 -6.90 -2.91 -0.93
C TRP A 125 -7.70 -3.46 -2.10
N GLN A 126 -8.89 -4.02 -1.83
CA GLN A 126 -9.76 -4.55 -2.88
C GLN A 126 -10.30 -3.45 -3.80
N ALA A 127 -10.66 -2.29 -3.23
CA ALA A 127 -11.09 -1.13 -4.02
C ALA A 127 -9.95 -0.63 -4.91
N ALA A 128 -8.75 -0.44 -4.36
CA ALA A 128 -7.57 -0.05 -5.12
C ALA A 128 -7.24 -1.07 -6.22
N ALA A 129 -7.26 -2.38 -5.91
CA ALA A 129 -7.03 -3.43 -6.90
C ALA A 129 -8.03 -3.37 -8.05
N ARG A 130 -9.33 -3.24 -7.76
CA ARG A 130 -10.37 -3.12 -8.80
C ARG A 130 -10.17 -1.89 -9.67
N TYR A 131 -9.84 -0.76 -9.06
CA TYR A 131 -9.56 0.47 -9.80
C TYR A 131 -8.36 0.31 -10.74
N GLN A 132 -7.26 -0.26 -10.24
CA GLN A 132 -6.06 -0.49 -11.04
C GLN A 132 -6.33 -1.46 -12.20
N TRP A 133 -7.13 -2.50 -11.96
CA TRP A 133 -7.61 -3.39 -13.04
C TRP A 133 -8.46 -2.65 -14.07
N CYS A 134 -9.37 -1.77 -13.66
CA CYS A 134 -10.14 -0.94 -14.59
C CYS A 134 -9.22 -0.06 -15.45
N LEU A 135 -8.21 0.58 -14.84
CA LEU A 135 -7.22 1.39 -15.56
C LEU A 135 -6.34 0.56 -16.51
N LEU A 136 -5.98 -0.66 -16.13
CA LEU A 136 -5.23 -1.57 -16.97
C LEU A 136 -6.04 -1.99 -18.21
N CYS A 137 -7.28 -2.46 -18.01
CA CYS A 137 -8.18 -2.82 -19.11
C CYS A 137 -8.41 -1.64 -20.03
N TRP A 138 -8.68 -0.48 -19.44
CA TRP A 138 -8.84 0.80 -20.13
C TRP A 138 -7.63 1.15 -21.01
N SER A 139 -6.43 1.13 -20.45
CA SER A 139 -5.19 1.48 -21.16
C SER A 139 -4.89 0.48 -22.28
N THR A 140 -5.23 -0.80 -22.07
CA THR A 140 -5.11 -1.86 -23.08
C THR A 140 -6.05 -1.59 -24.26
N VAL A 141 -7.32 -1.26 -24.00
CA VAL A 141 -8.29 -0.92 -25.06
C VAL A 141 -7.82 0.30 -25.86
N LEU A 142 -7.33 1.35 -25.19
CA LEU A 142 -6.79 2.52 -25.88
C LEU A 142 -5.58 2.18 -26.75
N LEU A 143 -4.64 1.38 -26.25
CA LEU A 143 -3.47 0.93 -27.01
C LEU A 143 -3.88 0.11 -28.24
N LEU A 144 -4.84 -0.81 -28.09
CA LEU A 144 -5.35 -1.62 -29.19
C LEU A 144 -6.03 -0.75 -30.25
N LEU A 145 -6.83 0.24 -29.84
CA LEU A 145 -7.46 1.16 -30.77
C LEU A 145 -6.43 2.02 -31.50
N GLN A 146 -5.38 2.49 -30.81
CA GLN A 146 -4.28 3.21 -31.44
C GLN A 146 -3.57 2.34 -32.49
N LEU A 147 -3.25 1.08 -32.16
CA LEU A 147 -2.63 0.12 -33.07
C LEU A 147 -3.50 -0.14 -34.31
N LEU A 148 -4.79 -0.37 -34.11
CA LEU A 148 -5.75 -0.63 -35.20
C LEU A 148 -5.98 0.59 -36.07
N SER A 149 -5.93 1.78 -35.48
CA SER A 149 -6.19 3.03 -36.20
C SER A 149 -5.05 3.44 -37.13
N GLY A 150 -3.82 2.98 -36.88
CA GLY A 150 -2.63 3.38 -37.63
C GLY A 150 -2.22 4.85 -37.48
N TYR A 151 -2.91 5.63 -36.64
CA TYR A 151 -2.69 7.07 -36.49
C TYR A 151 -1.65 7.44 -35.40
N ALA A 152 -1.14 6.47 -34.65
CA ALA A 152 -0.18 6.73 -33.58
C ALA A 152 1.28 6.70 -34.10
N ASP A 153 2.04 7.72 -33.72
CA ASP A 153 3.50 7.76 -33.91
C ASP A 153 4.21 6.78 -32.96
N ALA A 154 5.42 6.34 -33.32
CA ALA A 154 6.30 5.49 -32.52
C ALA A 154 6.48 5.99 -31.08
N ARG A 155 6.45 7.31 -30.87
CA ARG A 155 6.51 7.90 -29.52
C ARG A 155 5.28 7.56 -28.67
N HIS A 156 4.08 7.62 -29.25
CA HIS A 156 2.84 7.31 -28.54
C HIS A 156 2.83 5.84 -28.10
N TYR A 157 3.24 4.93 -28.98
CA TYR A 157 3.35 3.51 -28.61
C TYR A 157 4.32 3.26 -27.45
N ARG A 158 5.44 3.98 -27.41
CA ARG A 158 6.39 3.87 -26.29
C ARG A 158 5.76 4.31 -24.97
N TYR A 159 5.06 5.45 -24.94
CA TYR A 159 4.39 5.92 -23.73
C TYR A 159 3.29 4.95 -23.28
N SER A 160 2.44 4.50 -24.21
CA SER A 160 1.37 3.55 -23.87
C SER A 160 1.91 2.20 -23.41
N ALA A 161 3.06 1.75 -23.93
CA ALA A 161 3.73 0.53 -23.43
C ALA A 161 4.28 0.72 -22.00
N VAL A 162 4.90 1.87 -21.71
CA VAL A 162 5.37 2.20 -20.35
C VAL A 162 4.20 2.27 -19.37
N ASP A 163 3.12 2.95 -19.75
CA ASP A 163 1.89 3.03 -18.94
C ASP A 163 1.34 1.63 -18.68
N LEU A 164 1.26 0.77 -19.70
CA LEU A 164 0.78 -0.60 -19.56
C LEU A 164 1.63 -1.40 -18.54
N VAL A 165 2.95 -1.24 -18.56
CA VAL A 165 3.85 -1.90 -17.60
C VAL A 165 3.61 -1.37 -16.18
N ILE A 166 3.49 -0.05 -16.01
CA ILE A 166 3.21 0.58 -14.70
C ILE A 166 1.87 0.10 -14.17
N TRP A 167 0.81 0.09 -14.98
CA TRP A 167 -0.52 -0.34 -14.57
C TRP A 167 -0.59 -1.84 -14.29
N SER A 168 0.14 -2.65 -15.05
CA SER A 168 0.21 -4.10 -14.83
C SER A 168 0.92 -4.42 -13.51
N THR A 169 2.06 -3.78 -13.25
CA THR A 169 2.83 -3.96 -12.00
C THR A 169 2.06 -3.46 -10.79
N ALA A 170 1.43 -2.28 -10.88
CA ALA A 170 0.53 -1.79 -9.84
C ALA A 170 -0.63 -2.78 -9.59
N SER A 171 -1.35 -3.17 -10.64
CA SER A 171 -2.48 -4.11 -10.53
C SER A 171 -2.08 -5.44 -9.87
N ALA A 172 -0.94 -6.00 -10.25
CA ALA A 172 -0.37 -7.19 -9.63
C ALA A 172 -0.09 -6.99 -8.14
N LEU A 173 0.52 -5.85 -7.76
CA LEU A 173 0.83 -5.51 -6.38
C LEU A 173 -0.43 -5.40 -5.50
N PHE A 174 -1.50 -4.76 -6.01
CA PHE A 174 -2.74 -4.60 -5.26
C PHE A 174 -3.58 -5.90 -5.23
N ALA A 175 -3.55 -6.69 -6.30
CA ALA A 175 -4.37 -7.90 -6.43
C ALA A 175 -3.78 -9.13 -5.73
N TRP A 176 -2.45 -9.21 -5.55
CA TRP A 176 -1.79 -10.37 -4.96
C TRP A 176 -1.29 -10.13 -3.53
N PRO A 177 -1.96 -10.68 -2.51
CA PRO A 177 -1.56 -10.50 -1.12
C PRO A 177 -0.14 -10.99 -0.81
N GLY A 178 0.34 -12.03 -1.51
CA GLY A 178 1.69 -12.56 -1.36
C GLY A 178 2.76 -11.56 -1.79
N LEU A 179 2.62 -11.00 -3.00
CA LEU A 179 3.53 -9.97 -3.53
C LEU A 179 3.51 -8.73 -2.63
N ARG A 180 2.32 -8.30 -2.20
CA ARG A 180 2.17 -7.21 -1.25
C ARG A 180 2.94 -7.47 0.05
N ARG A 181 2.76 -8.64 0.67
CA ARG A 181 3.49 -9.01 1.90
C ARG A 181 5.01 -8.99 1.69
N MET A 182 5.48 -9.45 0.54
CA MET A 182 6.90 -9.43 0.20
C MET A 182 7.42 -7.98 0.09
N VAL A 183 6.72 -7.11 -0.63
CA VAL A 183 7.10 -5.69 -0.75
C VAL A 183 7.05 -4.99 0.60
N HIS A 184 6.02 -5.21 1.42
CA HIS A 184 6.02 -4.70 2.79
C HIS A 184 7.18 -5.24 3.60
N ALA A 185 7.53 -6.54 3.50
CA ALA A 185 8.65 -7.11 4.23
C ALA A 185 9.98 -6.46 3.83
N VAL A 186 10.20 -6.19 2.54
CA VAL A 186 11.39 -5.49 2.05
C VAL A 186 11.43 -4.04 2.56
N LEU A 187 10.33 -3.31 2.43
CA LEU A 187 10.24 -1.91 2.88
C LEU A 187 10.26 -1.80 4.42
N SER A 188 9.72 -2.78 5.13
CA SER A 188 9.72 -2.84 6.59
C SER A 188 11.06 -3.31 7.13
N HIS A 189 11.84 -4.08 6.37
CA HIS A 189 13.20 -4.41 6.73
C HIS A 189 14.06 -3.13 6.82
N GLU A 190 13.87 -2.19 5.89
CA GLU A 190 14.59 -0.90 5.92
C GLU A 190 14.02 0.09 6.95
N SER A 191 12.72 0.06 7.22
CA SER A 191 12.05 0.99 8.16
C SER A 191 11.83 0.43 9.57
N GLY A 192 12.20 -0.82 9.82
CA GLY A 192 11.77 -1.61 10.98
C GLY A 192 12.13 -1.01 12.33
N ALA A 193 13.30 -0.39 12.45
CA ALA A 193 13.70 0.27 13.70
C ALA A 193 12.88 1.53 14.00
N VAL A 194 12.44 2.26 12.97
CA VAL A 194 11.72 3.53 13.10
C VAL A 194 10.23 3.29 13.35
N MET A 195 9.63 2.34 12.61
CA MET A 195 8.21 1.99 12.75
C MET A 195 7.90 1.26 14.06
N ALA A 196 8.76 0.32 14.49
CA ALA A 196 8.60 -0.34 15.78
C ALA A 196 8.67 0.67 16.93
N GLY A 197 9.60 1.63 16.85
CA GLY A 197 9.68 2.72 17.82
C GLY A 197 8.44 3.63 17.81
N ALA A 198 7.85 3.92 16.64
CA ALA A 198 6.66 4.78 16.54
C ALA A 198 5.40 4.13 17.15
N VAL A 199 5.23 2.81 17.00
CA VAL A 199 4.10 2.06 17.58
C VAL A 199 4.21 1.96 19.10
N VAL A 200 5.41 1.64 19.61
CA VAL A 200 5.70 1.70 21.05
C VAL A 200 5.54 3.15 21.56
N GLY A 201 5.89 4.11 20.70
CA GLY A 201 5.64 5.54 20.78
C GLY A 201 4.24 5.93 21.25
N GLU A 202 3.29 5.48 20.44
CA GLU A 202 1.87 5.74 20.60
C GLU A 202 1.29 4.99 21.81
N LEU A 203 1.73 3.75 22.05
CA LEU A 203 1.31 2.92 23.19
C LEU A 203 1.74 3.49 24.54
N LEU A 204 2.92 4.14 24.62
CA LEU A 204 3.47 4.71 25.85
C LEU A 204 2.97 6.14 26.17
N GLY A 205 1.89 6.59 25.54
CA GLY A 205 1.15 7.78 25.99
C GLY A 205 1.62 9.11 25.37
N SER A 206 1.68 9.18 24.04
CA SER A 206 1.91 10.43 23.28
C SER A 206 3.29 11.08 23.45
N ARG A 207 4.32 10.35 23.86
CA ARG A 207 5.68 10.89 23.87
C ARG A 207 6.29 10.81 22.47
N PRO A 208 7.06 11.83 22.04
CA PRO A 208 7.68 11.82 20.72
C PRO A 208 8.72 10.69 20.61
N LEU A 209 8.85 10.11 19.41
CA LEU A 209 9.75 8.99 19.13
C LEU A 209 11.22 9.27 19.52
N SER A 210 11.65 10.53 19.38
CA SER A 210 12.99 10.99 19.77
C SER A 210 13.28 10.85 21.26
N GLU A 211 12.26 10.89 22.12
CA GLU A 211 12.39 10.69 23.57
C GLU A 211 12.29 9.23 23.95
N LEU A 212 11.42 8.48 23.29
CA LEU A 212 11.17 7.08 23.61
C LEU A 212 12.30 6.17 23.13
N LEU A 213 12.91 6.43 21.97
CA LEU A 213 13.97 5.56 21.47
C LEU A 213 15.18 5.48 22.43
N PRO A 214 15.70 6.59 23.00
CA PRO A 214 16.74 6.53 24.04
C PRO A 214 16.27 5.85 25.33
N LEU A 215 14.98 5.95 25.69
CA LEU A 215 14.42 5.29 26.87
C LEU A 215 14.37 3.78 26.64
N SER A 216 13.77 3.35 25.52
CA SER A 216 13.69 1.95 25.10
C SER A 216 15.07 1.33 25.00
N LYS A 217 16.06 2.02 24.41
CA LYS A 217 17.45 1.54 24.37
C LYS A 217 18.05 1.31 25.76
N ARG A 218 17.70 2.15 26.74
CA ARG A 218 18.21 2.05 28.12
C ARG A 218 17.49 0.99 28.94
N SER A 219 16.21 0.75 28.67
CA SER A 219 15.38 -0.21 29.40
C SER A 219 15.25 -1.55 28.68
N PHE A 220 15.86 -1.72 27.51
CA PHE A 220 15.77 -2.97 26.76
C PHE A 220 16.57 -4.04 27.49
N CYS A 221 15.87 -5.04 27.99
CA CYS A 221 16.44 -6.20 28.63
C CYS A 221 16.01 -7.47 27.90
N CYS A 222 16.79 -8.51 28.06
CA CYS A 222 16.50 -9.84 27.56
C CYS A 222 16.75 -10.88 28.66
N VAL A 223 16.22 -12.08 28.49
CA VAL A 223 16.40 -13.17 29.45
C VAL A 223 17.14 -14.31 28.75
N PRO A 224 18.33 -14.71 29.24
CA PRO A 224 18.95 -15.97 28.86
C PRO A 224 18.00 -17.14 29.18
N LEU A 225 17.72 -18.00 28.19
CA LEU A 225 16.69 -19.04 28.37
C LEU A 225 17.07 -20.16 29.34
N ASP A 226 18.34 -20.24 29.75
CA ASP A 226 18.77 -21.13 30.83
C ASP A 226 18.30 -20.68 32.22
N ARG A 227 17.93 -19.39 32.37
CA ARG A 227 17.36 -18.84 33.61
C ARG A 227 15.85 -18.93 33.67
N VAL A 228 15.18 -19.18 32.55
CA VAL A 228 13.73 -19.35 32.51
C VAL A 228 13.40 -20.74 33.00
N THR A 229 12.56 -20.84 34.03
CA THR A 229 12.06 -22.12 34.55
C THR A 229 10.60 -22.31 34.16
N LYS A 230 10.10 -23.55 34.24
CA LYS A 230 8.69 -23.85 33.97
C LYS A 230 7.75 -23.07 34.88
N ALA A 231 8.10 -22.95 36.17
CA ALA A 231 7.34 -22.18 37.15
C ALA A 231 7.20 -20.70 36.76
N VAL A 232 8.23 -20.11 36.12
CA VAL A 232 8.16 -18.73 35.60
C VAL A 232 7.20 -18.62 34.42
N ILE A 233 7.10 -19.66 33.59
CA ILE A 233 6.18 -19.70 32.44
C ILE A 233 4.73 -19.99 32.86
N GLU A 234 4.53 -20.74 33.94
CA GLU A 234 3.22 -21.01 34.55
C GLU A 234 2.62 -19.78 35.26
N GLU A 235 3.47 -18.84 35.69
CA GLU A 235 3.02 -17.60 36.33
C GLU A 235 2.30 -16.70 35.31
N ASN A 236 1.00 -16.50 35.55
CA ASN A 236 0.13 -15.66 34.73
C ASN A 236 -0.25 -14.34 35.42
N THR A 237 0.32 -14.07 36.61
CA THR A 237 0.19 -12.77 37.29
C THR A 237 1.45 -11.94 37.15
N PRO A 238 1.35 -10.60 37.01
CA PRO A 238 2.52 -9.73 36.94
C PRO A 238 3.38 -9.86 38.20
N ASN A 239 4.59 -10.42 38.05
CA ASN A 239 5.53 -10.62 39.14
C ASN A 239 6.81 -9.80 38.92
N PRO A 240 6.99 -8.65 39.60
CA PRO A 240 8.17 -7.81 39.47
C PRO A 240 9.49 -8.51 39.79
N ALA A 241 9.47 -9.60 40.58
CA ALA A 241 10.67 -10.37 40.89
C ALA A 241 11.27 -11.04 39.64
N LEU A 242 10.46 -11.29 38.60
CA LEU A 242 10.94 -11.85 37.34
C LEU A 242 11.92 -10.92 36.61
N PHE A 243 11.88 -9.61 36.90
CA PHE A 243 12.83 -8.66 36.33
C PHE A 243 14.28 -8.96 36.72
N ALA A 244 14.50 -9.63 37.86
CA ALA A 244 15.83 -10.03 38.32
C ALA A 244 16.51 -11.07 37.41
N PHE A 245 15.75 -11.78 36.57
CA PHE A 245 16.31 -12.72 35.59
C PHE A 245 16.78 -12.04 34.30
N THR A 246 16.42 -10.77 34.11
CA THR A 246 16.72 -10.03 32.89
C THR A 246 18.15 -9.46 32.91
N GLU A 247 18.71 -9.28 31.72
CA GLU A 247 19.99 -8.63 31.49
C GLU A 247 19.82 -7.48 30.51
N PRO A 248 20.48 -6.33 30.73
CA PRO A 248 20.52 -5.26 29.73
C PRO A 248 20.98 -5.79 28.37
N ALA A 249 20.31 -5.35 27.32
CA ALA A 249 20.57 -5.79 25.96
C ALA A 249 20.60 -4.60 24.99
N THR A 250 21.32 -4.76 23.88
CA THR A 250 21.23 -3.79 22.79
C THR A 250 19.99 -4.10 21.96
N LEU A 251 19.24 -3.09 21.53
CA LEU A 251 18.11 -3.31 20.61
C LEU A 251 18.58 -4.09 19.37
N GLY A 252 17.86 -5.17 19.04
CA GLY A 252 18.21 -6.08 17.95
C GLY A 252 19.22 -7.17 18.30
N SER A 253 19.72 -7.23 19.54
CA SER A 253 20.63 -8.30 20.01
C SER A 253 19.92 -9.53 20.59
N CYS A 254 18.59 -9.49 20.74
CA CYS A 254 17.81 -10.65 21.15
C CYS A 254 17.62 -11.60 19.97
N ASP A 255 17.64 -12.90 20.27
CA ASP A 255 17.48 -13.94 19.26
C ASP A 255 16.02 -14.10 18.83
N ARG A 256 15.09 -13.85 19.76
CA ARG A 256 13.67 -13.95 19.49
C ARG A 256 12.83 -13.12 20.46
N PHE A 257 11.72 -12.62 19.94
CA PHE A 257 10.61 -12.11 20.74
C PHE A 257 9.64 -13.27 21.05
N ILE A 258 9.23 -13.37 22.31
CA ILE A 258 8.37 -14.44 22.83
C ILE A 258 7.15 -13.76 23.44
N SER A 259 6.00 -13.87 22.78
CA SER A 259 4.76 -13.35 23.35
C SER A 259 4.23 -14.29 24.42
N HIS A 260 4.01 -13.77 25.62
CA HIS A 260 3.33 -14.41 26.73
C HIS A 260 1.82 -14.22 26.56
N SER A 261 1.19 -15.06 25.73
CA SER A 261 -0.28 -15.19 25.80
C SER A 261 -0.62 -15.88 27.14
N TRP A 262 -1.38 -15.21 28.00
CA TRP A 262 -1.74 -15.71 29.34
C TRP A 262 -2.77 -16.85 29.29
N HIS A 263 -3.35 -17.10 28.10
CA HIS A 263 -4.37 -18.12 27.89
C HIS A 263 -3.82 -19.41 27.28
N ASP A 264 -2.55 -19.43 26.90
CA ASP A 264 -1.93 -20.63 26.35
C ASP A 264 -1.69 -21.64 27.47
N ASP A 265 -1.81 -22.93 27.13
CA ASP A 265 -1.46 -24.00 28.04
C ASP A 265 0.04 -23.90 28.42
N PRO A 266 0.38 -23.86 29.72
CA PRO A 266 1.75 -23.63 30.15
C PRO A 266 2.69 -24.80 29.82
N ASP A 267 2.17 -26.03 29.74
CA ASP A 267 2.95 -27.20 29.36
C ASP A 267 3.34 -27.12 27.88
N GLU A 268 2.35 -26.85 27.02
CA GLU A 268 2.59 -26.69 25.58
C GLU A 268 3.58 -25.54 25.29
N LYS A 269 3.44 -24.41 25.99
CA LYS A 269 4.35 -23.25 25.87
C LYS A 269 5.77 -23.62 26.30
N TRP A 270 5.92 -24.29 27.45
CA TRP A 270 7.22 -24.71 27.96
C TRP A 270 7.90 -25.71 27.02
N GLU A 271 7.18 -26.71 26.52
CA GLU A 271 7.70 -27.68 25.57
C GLU A 271 8.15 -27.01 24.27
N ALA A 272 7.33 -26.10 23.72
CA ALA A 272 7.67 -25.34 22.52
C ALA A 272 8.94 -24.49 22.74
N LEU A 273 9.05 -23.83 23.89
CA LEU A 273 10.22 -23.02 24.27
C LEU A 273 11.48 -23.88 24.36
N GLN A 274 11.42 -25.03 25.05
CA GLN A 274 12.57 -25.93 25.19
C GLN A 274 12.97 -26.57 23.86
N ARG A 275 12.01 -26.93 23.01
CA ARG A 275 12.27 -27.45 21.66
C ARG A 275 13.01 -26.41 20.81
N TRP A 276 12.55 -25.15 20.82
CA TRP A 276 13.24 -24.06 20.12
C TRP A 276 14.64 -23.82 20.69
N ARG A 277 14.77 -23.76 22.01
CA ARG A 277 16.05 -23.59 22.72
C ARG A 277 17.07 -24.66 22.35
N ALA A 278 16.67 -25.94 22.37
CA ALA A 278 17.55 -27.05 22.02
C ALA A 278 18.06 -26.95 20.57
N ASN A 279 17.15 -26.64 19.64
CA ASN A 279 17.51 -26.44 18.23
C ASN A 279 18.44 -25.23 18.03
N PHE A 280 18.23 -24.15 18.78
CA PHE A 280 19.10 -22.98 18.73
C PHE A 280 20.50 -23.31 19.24
N LYS A 281 20.61 -24.00 20.37
CA LYS A 281 21.88 -24.41 20.97
C LYS A 281 22.66 -25.36 20.06
N SER A 282 21.99 -26.31 19.40
CA SER A 282 22.65 -27.22 18.47
C SER A 282 23.17 -26.51 17.22
N ALA A 283 22.46 -25.49 16.74
CA ALA A 283 22.86 -24.72 15.56
C ALA A 283 23.95 -23.68 15.83
N LEU A 284 23.93 -23.01 16.98
CA LEU A 284 24.76 -21.82 17.25
C LEU A 284 25.74 -21.98 18.43
N GLY A 285 25.68 -23.10 19.17
CA GLY A 285 26.63 -23.40 20.24
C GLY A 285 26.55 -22.49 21.47
N ARG A 286 25.49 -21.66 21.60
CA ARG A 286 25.27 -20.76 22.74
C ARG A 286 23.82 -20.74 23.19
N GLU A 287 23.61 -20.23 24.40
CA GLU A 287 22.27 -20.03 24.95
C GLU A 287 21.52 -18.92 24.18
N PRO A 288 20.25 -19.13 23.79
CA PRO A 288 19.42 -18.08 23.21
C PRO A 288 19.00 -17.03 24.26
N ARG A 289 18.88 -15.78 23.82
CA ARG A 289 18.39 -14.64 24.59
C ARG A 289 17.01 -14.23 24.08
N GLY A 290 15.99 -14.38 24.92
CA GLY A 290 14.60 -14.04 24.60
C GLY A 290 14.20 -12.66 25.12
N TRP A 291 13.40 -11.93 24.35
CA TRP A 291 12.64 -10.79 24.87
C TRP A 291 11.18 -11.24 25.07
N PHE A 292 10.71 -11.22 26.31
CA PHE A 292 9.35 -11.58 26.69
C PHE A 292 8.48 -10.32 26.77
N ASP A 293 7.21 -10.43 26.36
CA ASP A 293 6.21 -9.35 26.50
C ASP A 293 5.60 -9.24 27.90
#